data_AF-A0A2K6EU45-F1
#
_entry.id   AF-A0A2K6EU45-F1
#
_cell.length_a   1.000
_cell.length_b   1.000
_cell.length_c   1.000
_cell.angle_alpha   90.00
_cell.angle_beta   90.00
_cell.angle_gamma   90.00
#
_symmetry.space_group_name_H-M   'P 1'
#
loop_
_entity.id
_entity.type
_entity.pdbx_description
1 polymer ?
#
loop_
_entity_poly.entity_id
_entity_poly.type
_entity_poly.pdbx_seq_one_letter_code
_entity_poly.pdbx_strand_id
1 'polypeptide(L)' 'MEAEETMECLQEFPEHHKMILDRLNEQREQDRFTDITLIVDGHHFKAHKAVLAACS' A
#
# COMPACT_ATOMS: atom_id res chain seq x y z
N MET A 1 18.66 -3.47 41.90
CA MET A 1 17.41 -3.94 41.28
C MET A 1 17.54 -3.49 39.84
N GLU A 2 18.06 -4.41 39.04
CA GLU A 2 18.52 -4.15 37.67
C GLU A 2 17.32 -3.75 36.82
N ALA A 3 17.47 -2.67 36.04
CA ALA A 3 16.49 -2.28 35.05
C ALA A 3 16.54 -3.32 33.92
N GLU A 4 15.47 -4.09 33.75
CA GLU A 4 15.29 -4.95 32.58
C GLU A 4 15.12 -4.06 31.34
N GLU A 5 16.20 -3.85 30.59
CA GLU A 5 16.12 -3.30 29.24
C GLU A 5 15.32 -4.27 28.37
N THR A 6 14.12 -3.88 27.98
CA THR A 6 13.33 -4.59 26.99
C THR A 6 14.06 -4.49 25.65
N MET A 7 14.75 -5.56 25.27
CA MET A 7 15.34 -5.70 23.93
C MET A 7 14.21 -5.82 22.90
N GLU A 8 13.87 -4.71 22.24
CA GLU A 8 12.94 -4.73 21.10
C GLU A 8 13.58 -5.56 19.97
N CYS A 9 12.98 -6.71 19.66
CA CYS A 9 13.33 -7.47 18.48
C CYS A 9 12.76 -6.74 17.25
N LEU A 10 13.58 -5.89 16.62
CA LEU A 10 13.26 -5.26 15.34
C LEU A 10 13.35 -6.30 14.23
N GLN A 11 12.21 -6.83 13.80
CA GLN A 11 12.12 -7.76 12.68
C GLN A 11 11.78 -7.02 11.39
N GLU A 12 12.75 -6.94 10.48
CA GLU A 12 12.57 -6.33 9.16
C GLU A 12 12.22 -7.39 8.10
N PHE A 13 11.35 -7.00 7.16
CA PHE A 13 10.98 -7.81 6.00
C PHE A 13 11.23 -7.00 4.72
N PRO A 14 12.44 -7.10 4.14
CA PRO A 14 12.87 -6.22 3.06
C PRO A 14 11.93 -6.20 1.85
N GLU A 15 11.33 -7.33 1.48
CA GLU A 15 10.43 -7.45 0.31
C GLU A 15 8.95 -7.12 0.60
N HIS A 16 8.61 -6.82 1.86
CA HIS A 16 7.20 -6.70 2.25
C HIS A 16 6.49 -5.54 1.56
N HIS A 17 7.17 -4.40 1.42
CA HIS A 17 6.62 -3.22 0.75
C HIS A 17 6.30 -3.52 -0.73
N LYS A 18 7.20 -4.20 -1.43
CA LYS A 18 7.00 -4.60 -2.83
C LYS A 18 5.80 -5.54 -2.96
N MET A 19 5.73 -6.57 -2.11
CA MET A 19 4.59 -7.49 -2.11
C MET A 19 3.26 -6.76 -1.88
N ILE A 20 3.21 -5.78 -0.98
CA ILE A 20 1.99 -4.97 -0.74
C ILE A 20 1.63 -4.19 -2.01
N LEU A 21 2.59 -3.51 -2.64
CA LEU A 21 2.34 -2.73 -3.85
C LEU A 21 1.87 -3.62 -5.01
N ASP A 22 2.47 -4.80 -5.18
CA ASP A 22 2.04 -5.79 -6.19
C ASP A 22 0.58 -6.22 -5.95
N ARG A 23 0.20 -6.50 -4.69
CA ARG A 23 -1.19 -6.84 -4.34
C ARG A 23 -2.18 -5.70 -4.58
N LEU A 24 -1.81 -4.46 -4.25
CA LEU A 24 -2.63 -3.29 -4.55
C LEU A 24 -2.79 -3.09 -6.06
N ASN A 25 -1.77 -3.40 -6.84
CA ASN A 25 -1.85 -3.35 -8.29
C ASN A 25 -2.80 -4.43 -8.86
N GLU A 26 -2.70 -5.68 -8.38
CA GLU A 26 -3.62 -6.76 -8.73
C GLU A 26 -5.08 -6.40 -8.38
N GLN A 27 -5.31 -5.78 -7.22
CA GLN A 27 -6.65 -5.32 -6.81
C GLN A 27 -7.19 -4.25 -7.77
N ARG A 28 -6.34 -3.28 -8.17
CA ARG A 28 -6.69 -2.23 -9.13
C ARG A 28 -7.08 -2.82 -10.49
N GLU A 29 -6.34 -3.80 -10.99
CA GLU A 29 -6.63 -4.47 -12.27
C GLU A 29 -7.92 -5.30 -12.25
N GLN A 30 -8.34 -5.76 -11.07
CA GLN A 30 -9.55 -6.53 -10.85
C GLN A 30 -10.73 -5.67 -10.34
N ASP A 31 -10.59 -4.35 -10.33
CA ASP A 31 -11.57 -3.40 -9.79
C ASP A 31 -11.97 -3.65 -8.33
N ARG A 32 -11.14 -4.34 -7.54
CA ARG A 32 -11.42 -4.67 -6.13
C ARG A 32 -10.92 -3.57 -5.22
N PHE A 33 -11.75 -3.17 -4.26
CA PHE A 33 -11.43 -2.17 -3.21
C PHE A 33 -10.99 -0.79 -3.72
N THR A 34 -11.03 -0.55 -5.03
CA THR A 34 -10.88 0.78 -5.61
C THR A 34 -12.02 1.69 -5.17
N ASP A 35 -11.67 2.89 -4.72
CA ASP A 35 -12.60 3.86 -4.10
C ASP A 35 -12.61 5.22 -4.83
N ILE A 36 -11.88 5.31 -5.95
CA ILE A 36 -11.85 6.45 -6.86
C ILE A 36 -11.73 5.98 -8.32
N THR A 37 -12.34 6.76 -9.23
CA THR A 37 -12.18 6.63 -10.68
C THR A 37 -11.70 7.96 -11.24
N LEU A 38 -10.56 7.95 -11.92
CA LEU A 38 -10.02 9.11 -12.64
C LEU A 38 -10.49 9.05 -14.10
N ILE A 39 -10.91 10.19 -14.64
CA ILE A 39 -11.32 10.33 -16.03
C ILE A 39 -10.27 11.18 -16.75
N VAL A 40 -9.56 10.59 -17.71
CA VAL A 40 -8.53 11.28 -18.50
C VAL A 40 -8.82 11.02 -19.97
N ASP A 41 -9.10 12.07 -20.74
CA ASP A 41 -9.46 11.98 -22.16
C ASP A 41 -10.55 10.94 -22.46
N GLY A 42 -11.57 10.89 -21.59
CA GLY A 42 -12.69 9.94 -21.71
C GLY A 42 -12.39 8.51 -21.24
N HIS A 43 -11.16 8.20 -20.83
CA HIS A 43 -10.78 6.90 -20.29
C HIS A 43 -10.98 6.86 -18.78
N HIS A 44 -11.50 5.74 -18.27
CA HIS A 44 -11.75 5.52 -16.85
C HIS A 44 -10.62 4.69 -16.23
N PHE A 45 -9.99 5.23 -15.18
CA PHE A 45 -8.95 4.54 -14.41
C PHE A 45 -9.39 4.40 -12.96
N LYS A 46 -9.66 3.18 -12.52
CA LYS A 46 -9.91 2.91 -11.10
C LYS A 46 -8.60 2.88 -10.32
N ALA A 47 -8.63 3.35 -9.08
CA ALA A 47 -7.46 3.41 -8.22
C ALA A 47 -7.85 3.41 -6.72
N HIS A 48 -6.84 3.48 -5.86
CA HIS A 48 -6.98 3.62 -4.40
C HIS A 48 -6.60 5.04 -4.00
N LYS A 49 -7.49 5.77 -3.33
CA LYS A 49 -7.23 7.14 -2.88
C LYS A 49 -5.98 7.24 -2.01
N ALA A 50 -5.81 6.31 -1.07
CA ALA A 50 -4.68 6.30 -0.15
C ALA A 50 -3.33 6.17 -0.89
N VAL A 51 -3.29 5.33 -1.93
CA VAL A 51 -2.07 5.14 -2.75
C VAL A 51 -1.76 6.41 -3.55
N LEU A 52 -2.77 7.04 -4.16
CA LEU A 52 -2.57 8.29 -4.90
C LEU A 52 -2.10 9.41 -3.97
N ALA A 53 -2.75 9.61 -2.82
CA ALA A 53 -2.41 10.65 -1.86
C ALA A 53 -1.01 10.48 -1.23
N ALA A 54 -0.50 9.25 -1.16
CA ALA A 54 0.86 9.01 -0.68
C ALA A 54 1.96 9.37 -1.71
N CYS A 55 1.60 9.43 -3.00
CA CYS A 55 2.55 9.58 -4.10
C CYS A 55 2.55 10.97 -4.75
N SER A 56 1.53 11.82 -4.49
CA SER A 56 1.33 13.10 -5.16
C SER A 56 0.75 14.17 -4.25
#